data_AF-A0A1D9NYL1-F1
#
_entry.id   AF-A0A1D9NYL1-F1
#
_cell.length_a   1.000
_cell.length_b   1.000
_cell.length_c   1.000
_cell.angle_alpha   90.00
_cell.angle_beta   90.00
_cell.angle_gamma   90.00
#
_symmetry.space_group_name_H-M   'P 1'
#
loop_
_entity.id
_entity.type
_entity.pdbx_description
1 polymer ?
#
loop_
_entity_poly.entity_id
_entity_poly.type
_entity_poly.pdbx_seq_one_letter_code
_entity_poly.pdbx_strand_id
1 'polypeptide(L)'
;MSMLLTVFLTIVFCAAITLMMFSAVAFIQNEKFFSSAPKEAQAVLRHRDKELFYGARIIGWTLMIFSLLMILGVGVISIWDGFRSGFTFGQFFFRFVFIFTVYKLYDMICFDYFLLIKFHFFQFYYPEVENVYKNRKYGYNIKSQLLKLFIIFPAASAIVAWICTLF
;
A
#
# COMPACT_ATOMS: atom_id res chain seq x y z
N MET A 1 -17.08 10.96 -16.03
CA MET A 1 -15.85 10.45 -15.38
C MET A 1 -14.64 11.16 -15.96
N SER A 2 -13.93 11.99 -15.20
CA SER A 2 -12.66 12.54 -15.69
C SER A 2 -11.59 11.46 -15.57
N MET A 3 -11.31 10.77 -16.69
CA MET A 3 -10.29 9.70 -16.75
C MET A 3 -8.93 10.19 -16.23
N LEU A 4 -8.59 11.46 -16.50
CA LEU A 4 -7.33 12.07 -16.06
C LEU A 4 -7.24 12.18 -14.54
N LEU A 5 -8.31 12.60 -13.86
CA LEU A 5 -8.31 12.69 -12.41
C LEU A 5 -8.20 11.31 -11.76
N THR A 6 -8.91 10.31 -12.28
CA THR A 6 -8.79 8.93 -11.78
C THR A 6 -7.37 8.42 -11.91
N VAL A 7 -6.72 8.62 -13.06
CA VAL A 7 -5.32 8.22 -13.27
C VAL A 7 -4.38 8.96 -12.33
N PHE A 8 -4.55 10.27 -12.16
CA PHE A 8 -3.77 11.08 -11.22
C PHE A 8 -3.90 10.55 -9.79
N LEU A 9 -5.14 10.33 -9.32
CA LEU A 9 -5.39 9.81 -7.97
C LEU A 9 -4.82 8.41 -7.77
N THR A 10 -4.84 7.55 -8.79
CA THR A 10 -4.16 6.25 -8.75
C THR A 10 -2.66 6.40 -8.55
N ILE A 11 -2.00 7.32 -9.28
CA ILE A 11 -0.56 7.57 -9.13
C ILE A 11 -0.26 8.10 -7.72
N VAL A 12 -1.06 9.05 -7.24
CA VAL A 12 -0.95 9.59 -5.87
C VAL A 12 -1.10 8.48 -4.84
N PHE A 13 -2.03 7.55 -5.03
CA PHE A 13 -2.23 6.41 -4.13
C PHE A 13 -1.00 5.49 -4.09
N CYS A 14 -0.45 5.12 -5.24
CA CYS A 14 0.77 4.30 -5.31
C CYS A 14 1.97 5.01 -4.66
N ALA A 15 2.13 6.31 -4.91
CA ALA A 15 3.18 7.12 -4.31
C ALA A 15 3.02 7.20 -2.79
N ALA A 16 1.80 7.39 -2.29
CA ALA A 16 1.51 7.44 -0.86
C ALA A 16 1.83 6.11 -0.17
N ILE A 17 1.41 4.96 -0.73
CA ILE A 17 1.74 3.65 -0.15
C ILE A 17 3.25 3.40 -0.18
N THR A 18 3.95 3.85 -1.22
CA THR A 18 5.41 3.77 -1.28
C THR A 18 6.06 4.56 -0.17
N LEU A 19 5.63 5.81 -0.01
CA LEU A 19 6.11 6.68 1.07
C LEU A 19 5.85 6.07 2.45
N MET A 20 4.66 5.49 2.65
CA MET A 20 4.28 4.77 3.86
C MET A 20 5.21 3.59 4.15
N MET A 21 5.54 2.80 3.12
CA MET A 21 6.45 1.65 3.25
C MET A 21 7.88 2.10 3.60
N PHE A 22 8.42 3.11 2.91
CA PHE A 22 9.74 3.67 3.22
C PHE A 22 9.78 4.28 4.63
N SER A 23 8.73 5.02 5.01
CA SER A 23 8.56 5.56 6.35
C SER A 23 8.65 4.46 7.42
N ALA A 24 7.88 3.39 7.29
CA ALA A 24 7.84 2.31 8.26
C ALA A 24 9.18 1.57 8.35
N VAL A 25 9.74 1.18 7.21
CA VAL A 25 10.87 0.23 7.13
C VAL A 25 12.23 0.91 7.27
N ALA A 26 12.44 2.08 6.66
CA ALA A 26 13.74 2.74 6.67
C ALA A 26 13.92 3.68 7.86
N PHE A 27 12.87 4.41 8.23
CA PHE A 27 12.99 5.54 9.16
C PHE A 27 12.44 5.24 10.56
N ILE A 28 11.21 4.75 10.68
CA ILE A 28 10.60 4.47 11.99
C ILE A 28 11.22 3.22 12.62
N GLN A 29 11.41 2.18 11.81
CA GLN A 29 12.02 0.89 12.17
C GLN A 29 11.36 0.16 13.33
N ASN A 30 10.05 0.35 13.53
CA ASN A 30 9.31 -0.29 14.63
C ASN A 30 8.73 -1.65 14.20
N GLU A 31 9.07 -2.71 14.93
CA GLU A 31 8.63 -4.10 14.69
C GLU A 31 7.10 -4.26 14.58
N LYS A 32 6.32 -3.39 15.23
CA LYS A 32 4.85 -3.42 15.17
C LYS A 32 4.29 -3.23 13.76
N PHE A 33 5.01 -2.54 12.89
CA PHE A 33 4.62 -2.37 11.48
C PHE A 33 4.83 -3.64 10.63
N PHE A 34 5.56 -4.62 11.15
CA PHE A 34 5.86 -5.88 10.46
C PHE A 34 4.85 -6.98 10.79
N SER A 35 3.71 -6.65 11.40
CA SER A 35 2.62 -7.61 11.67
C SER A 35 2.10 -8.33 10.40
N SER A 36 2.28 -7.72 9.23
CA SER A 36 1.93 -8.30 7.93
C SER A 36 3.02 -9.21 7.34
N ALA A 37 4.23 -9.20 7.90
CA ALA A 37 5.33 -10.07 7.46
C ALA A 37 5.05 -11.54 7.87
N PRO A 38 5.65 -12.55 7.23
CA PRO A 38 5.54 -13.94 7.68
C PRO A 38 6.03 -14.10 9.13
N LYS A 39 5.36 -14.96 9.89
CA LYS A 39 5.70 -15.22 11.31
C LYS A 39 7.16 -15.60 11.52
N GLU A 40 7.73 -16.34 10.58
CA GLU A 40 9.16 -16.71 10.57
C GLU A 40 10.08 -15.48 10.51
N ALA A 41 9.73 -14.46 9.71
CA ALA A 41 10.49 -13.21 9.66
C ALA A 41 10.26 -12.39 10.94
N GLN A 42 9.01 -12.34 11.45
CA GLN A 42 8.71 -11.63 12.69
C GLN A 42 9.48 -12.19 13.90
N ALA A 43 9.67 -13.52 13.95
CA ALA A 43 10.37 -14.19 15.05
C ALA A 43 11.86 -13.86 15.12
N VAL A 44 12.47 -13.46 13.99
CA VAL A 44 13.90 -13.12 13.94
C VAL A 44 14.18 -11.63 14.00
N LEU A 45 13.16 -10.78 13.79
CA LEU A 45 13.29 -9.32 13.86
C LEU A 45 13.78 -8.89 15.24
N ARG A 46 14.81 -8.05 15.25
CA ARG A 46 15.32 -7.45 16.49
C ARG A 46 14.86 -6.01 16.61
N HIS A 47 14.52 -5.61 17.83
CA HIS A 47 14.20 -4.23 18.14
C HIS A 47 15.34 -3.27 17.74
N ARG A 48 14.99 -2.08 17.26
CA ARG A 48 15.94 -1.04 16.84
C ARG A 48 15.86 0.15 17.79
N ASP A 49 16.73 0.16 18.78
CA ASP A 49 16.84 1.26 19.75
C ASP A 49 17.46 2.52 19.15
N LYS A 50 18.44 2.32 18.24
CA LYS A 50 19.17 3.42 17.58
C LYS A 50 18.49 3.82 16.28
N GLU A 51 18.39 5.12 16.06
CA GLU A 51 17.95 5.69 14.79
C GLU A 51 19.04 5.52 13.72
N LEU A 52 18.63 5.44 12.45
CA LEU A 52 19.56 5.36 11.32
C LEU A 52 20.48 6.59 11.25
N PHE A 53 19.92 7.76 11.55
CA PHE A 53 20.61 9.04 11.74
C PHE A 53 19.75 9.91 12.66
N TYR A 54 20.33 10.98 13.20
CA TYR A 54 19.62 11.88 14.12
C TYR A 54 18.34 12.46 13.48
N GLY A 55 17.19 12.19 14.10
CA GLY A 55 15.88 12.66 13.65
C GLY A 55 15.23 11.78 12.59
N ALA A 56 15.82 10.64 12.22
CA ALA A 56 15.26 9.72 11.24
C ALA A 56 13.84 9.27 11.64
N ARG A 57 13.60 8.99 12.92
CA ARG A 57 12.28 8.53 13.40
C ARG A 57 11.23 9.64 13.32
N ILE A 58 11.61 10.90 13.57
CA ILE A 58 10.72 12.07 13.44
C ILE A 58 10.32 12.25 11.98
N ILE A 59 11.29 12.19 11.06
CA ILE A 59 11.03 12.22 9.62
C ILE A 59 10.12 11.06 9.23
N GLY A 60 10.42 9.86 9.70
CA GLY A 60 9.60 8.67 9.50
C GLY A 60 8.14 8.90 9.87
N TRP A 61 7.85 9.30 11.10
CA TRP A 61 6.48 9.59 11.54
C TRP A 61 5.80 10.71 10.77
N THR A 62 6.54 11.77 10.41
CA THR A 62 6.02 12.85 9.58
C THR A 62 5.58 12.34 8.21
N LEU A 63 6.43 11.53 7.55
CA LEU A 63 6.11 10.90 6.27
C LEU A 63 4.96 9.89 6.38
N MET A 64 4.86 9.16 7.49
CA MET A 64 3.75 8.24 7.76
C MET A 64 2.42 8.99 7.79
N ILE A 65 2.33 10.04 8.61
CA ILE A 65 1.12 10.88 8.72
C ILE A 65 0.79 11.48 7.36
N PHE A 66 1.77 12.05 6.66
CA PHE A 66 1.57 12.62 5.34
C PHE A 66 1.04 11.59 4.33
N SER A 67 1.60 10.38 4.31
CA SER A 67 1.14 9.30 3.44
C SER A 67 -0.30 8.86 3.73
N LEU A 68 -0.69 8.79 5.02
CA LEU A 68 -2.05 8.47 5.41
C LEU A 68 -3.03 9.57 4.97
N LEU A 69 -2.64 10.84 5.12
CA LEU A 69 -3.43 11.97 4.62
C LEU A 69 -3.60 11.94 3.10
N MET A 70 -2.56 11.56 2.35
CA MET A 70 -2.66 11.39 0.89
C MET A 70 -3.62 10.26 0.52
N ILE A 71 -3.55 9.11 1.20
CA ILE A 71 -4.44 7.96 0.98
C ILE A 71 -5.90 8.35 1.25
N LEU A 72 -6.16 9.00 2.38
CA LEU A 72 -7.49 9.52 2.71
C LEU A 72 -7.95 10.58 1.71
N GLY A 73 -7.05 11.48 1.31
CA GLY A 73 -7.30 12.50 0.30
C GLY A 73 -7.72 11.90 -1.03
N VAL A 74 -7.09 10.82 -1.49
CA VAL A 74 -7.50 10.09 -2.70
C VAL A 74 -8.94 9.60 -2.60
N GLY A 75 -9.32 9.03 -1.46
CA GLY A 75 -10.69 8.57 -1.20
C GLY A 75 -11.69 9.72 -1.22
N VAL A 76 -11.44 10.77 -0.44
CA VAL A 76 -12.33 11.94 -0.31
C VAL A 76 -12.50 12.65 -1.65
N ILE A 77 -11.41 12.91 -2.38
CA ILE A 77 -11.46 13.58 -3.69
C ILE A 77 -12.19 12.69 -4.71
N SER A 78 -12.00 11.37 -4.66
CA SER A 78 -12.70 10.44 -5.57
C SER A 78 -14.22 10.46 -5.36
N ILE A 79 -14.66 10.53 -4.11
CA ILE A 79 -16.09 10.60 -3.75
C ILE A 79 -16.66 11.97 -4.12
N TRP A 80 -16.00 13.04 -3.68
CA TRP A 80 -16.42 14.42 -3.93
C TRP A 80 -16.55 14.74 -5.42
N ASP A 81 -15.57 14.35 -6.22
CA ASP A 81 -15.62 14.50 -7.68
C ASP A 81 -16.76 13.70 -8.31
N GLY A 82 -17.04 12.50 -7.77
CA GLY A 82 -18.16 11.69 -8.22
C GLY A 82 -19.51 12.35 -7.95
N PHE A 83 -19.72 12.94 -6.76
CA PHE A 83 -20.94 13.70 -6.44
C PHE A 83 -21.08 14.93 -7.32
N ARG A 84 -20.02 15.71 -7.47
CA ARG A 84 -20.02 16.90 -8.34
C ARG A 84 -20.34 16.56 -9.79
N SER A 85 -19.93 15.38 -10.23
CA SER A 85 -20.12 14.90 -11.60
C SER A 85 -21.40 14.07 -11.80
N GLY A 86 -22.23 13.90 -10.78
CA GLY A 86 -23.47 13.11 -10.84
C GLY A 86 -23.24 11.63 -11.14
N PHE A 87 -22.20 11.02 -10.55
CA PHE A 87 -21.84 9.64 -10.85
C PHE A 87 -22.94 8.64 -10.46
N THR A 88 -23.17 7.67 -11.35
CA THR A 88 -23.99 6.50 -11.04
C THR A 88 -23.19 5.45 -10.27
N PHE A 89 -23.87 4.45 -9.68
CA PHE A 89 -23.24 3.31 -9.01
C PHE A 89 -22.08 2.72 -9.82
N GLY A 90 -22.33 2.42 -11.11
CA GLY A 90 -21.33 1.81 -11.98
C GLY A 90 -20.08 2.68 -12.14
N GLN A 91 -20.25 4.01 -12.23
CA GLN A 91 -19.12 4.93 -12.39
C GLN A 91 -18.26 5.00 -11.12
N PHE A 92 -18.87 5.04 -9.94
CA PHE A 92 -18.14 4.92 -8.68
C PHE A 92 -17.43 3.57 -8.57
N PHE A 93 -18.14 2.48 -8.86
CA PHE A 93 -17.62 1.13 -8.81
C PHE A 93 -16.38 0.96 -9.69
N PHE A 94 -16.48 1.31 -10.98
CA PHE A 94 -15.36 1.18 -11.91
C PHE A 94 -14.18 2.06 -11.53
N ARG A 95 -14.41 3.27 -10.99
CA ARG A 95 -13.32 4.14 -10.52
C ARG A 95 -12.54 3.49 -9.38
N PHE A 96 -13.21 3.00 -8.34
CA PHE A 96 -12.53 2.38 -7.20
C PHE A 96 -11.87 1.06 -7.58
N VAL A 97 -12.55 0.22 -8.38
CA VAL A 97 -11.96 -1.01 -8.91
C VAL A 97 -10.69 -0.69 -9.70
N PHE A 98 -10.71 0.32 -10.54
CA PHE A 98 -9.54 0.72 -11.33
C PHE A 98 -8.37 1.15 -10.43
N ILE A 99 -8.61 2.05 -9.47
CA ILE A 99 -7.58 2.52 -8.53
C ILE A 99 -6.97 1.34 -7.78
N PHE A 100 -7.79 0.47 -7.18
CA PHE A 100 -7.31 -0.68 -6.40
C PHE A 100 -6.62 -1.74 -7.27
N THR A 101 -7.08 -1.95 -8.50
CA THR A 101 -6.46 -2.88 -9.45
C THR A 101 -5.05 -2.41 -9.81
N VAL A 102 -4.90 -1.14 -10.20
CA VAL A 102 -3.58 -0.59 -10.54
C VAL A 102 -2.66 -0.56 -9.32
N TYR A 103 -3.18 -0.16 -8.15
CA TYR A 103 -2.44 -0.25 -6.90
C TYR A 103 -1.94 -1.67 -6.65
N LYS A 104 -2.79 -2.69 -6.81
CA LYS A 104 -2.39 -4.06 -6.50
C LYS A 104 -1.34 -4.59 -7.48
N LEU A 105 -1.44 -4.22 -8.75
CA LEU A 105 -0.42 -4.51 -9.75
C LEU A 105 0.91 -3.81 -9.41
N TYR A 106 0.83 -2.54 -9.01
CA TYR A 106 1.99 -1.77 -8.54
C TYR A 106 2.63 -2.43 -7.31
N ASP A 107 1.84 -2.85 -6.33
CA ASP A 107 2.32 -3.51 -5.11
C ASP A 107 3.07 -4.81 -5.43
N MET A 108 2.53 -5.64 -6.32
CA MET A 108 3.18 -6.88 -6.76
C MET A 108 4.50 -6.62 -7.52
N ILE A 109 4.53 -5.62 -8.40
CA ILE A 109 5.72 -5.35 -9.22
C ILE A 109 6.78 -4.55 -8.43
N CYS A 110 6.36 -3.52 -7.72
CA CYS A 110 7.27 -2.61 -7.03
C CYS A 110 7.69 -3.14 -5.66
N PHE A 111 6.77 -3.59 -4.81
CA PHE A 111 7.12 -4.07 -3.47
C PHE A 111 7.60 -5.52 -3.52
N ASP A 112 6.80 -6.44 -4.07
CA ASP A 112 7.12 -7.87 -4.01
C ASP A 112 8.29 -8.25 -4.92
N TYR A 113 8.35 -7.73 -6.14
CA TYR A 113 9.43 -8.06 -7.08
C TYR A 113 10.63 -7.14 -6.91
N PHE A 114 10.44 -5.84 -7.10
CA PHE A 114 11.55 -4.89 -7.18
C PHE A 114 12.20 -4.69 -5.80
N LEU A 115 11.46 -4.25 -4.79
CA LEU A 115 12.02 -3.95 -3.47
C LEU A 115 12.42 -5.20 -2.68
N LEU A 116 11.57 -6.21 -2.61
CA LEU A 116 11.82 -7.41 -1.79
C LEU A 116 12.85 -8.38 -2.38
N ILE A 117 12.80 -8.61 -3.70
CA ILE A 117 13.64 -9.64 -4.35
C ILE A 117 14.83 -9.02 -5.07
N LYS A 118 14.63 -7.99 -5.89
CA LYS A 118 15.72 -7.44 -6.72
C LYS A 118 16.69 -6.58 -5.93
N PHE A 119 16.17 -5.69 -5.08
CA PHE A 119 16.99 -4.73 -4.31
C PHE A 119 17.28 -5.17 -2.89
N HIS A 120 16.67 -6.27 -2.44
CA HIS A 120 16.80 -6.74 -1.07
C HIS A 120 16.59 -5.63 -0.01
N PHE A 121 15.63 -4.74 -0.27
CA PHE A 121 15.42 -3.52 0.50
C PHE A 121 15.15 -3.82 1.98
N PHE A 122 14.36 -4.85 2.27
CA PHE A 122 14.08 -5.26 3.65
C PHE A 122 15.33 -5.84 4.31
N GLN A 123 16.10 -6.68 3.60
CA GLN A 123 17.33 -7.27 4.11
C GLN A 123 18.42 -6.22 4.37
N PHE A 124 18.42 -5.11 3.62
CA PHE A 124 19.34 -4.00 3.85
C PHE A 124 19.13 -3.35 5.23
N TYR A 125 17.89 -3.10 5.64
CA TYR A 125 17.59 -2.54 6.98
C TYR A 125 17.51 -3.60 8.09
N TYR A 126 17.18 -4.84 7.72
CA TYR A 126 17.00 -5.97 8.63
C TYR A 126 17.78 -7.20 8.14
N PRO A 127 19.12 -7.20 8.25
CA PRO A 127 19.95 -8.31 7.77
C PRO A 127 19.61 -9.65 8.45
N GLU A 128 19.06 -9.64 9.67
CA GLU A 128 18.62 -10.84 10.37
C GLU A 128 17.54 -11.64 9.63
N VAL A 129 16.73 -10.98 8.77
CA VAL A 129 15.66 -11.68 8.03
C VAL A 129 16.19 -12.38 6.78
N GLU A 130 17.45 -12.15 6.37
CA GLU A 130 18.00 -12.66 5.13
C GLU A 130 17.86 -14.18 5.00
N ASN A 131 18.16 -14.93 6.07
CA ASN A 131 18.05 -16.39 6.09
C ASN A 131 16.62 -16.91 5.84
N VAL A 132 15.61 -16.14 6.25
CA VAL A 132 14.19 -16.48 6.03
C VAL A 132 13.78 -16.16 4.59
N TYR A 133 14.27 -15.06 4.04
CA TYR A 133 13.92 -14.62 2.68
C TYR A 133 14.73 -15.30 1.58
N LYS A 134 15.93 -15.85 1.87
CA LYS A 134 16.84 -16.46 0.88
C LYS A 134 16.22 -17.63 0.10
N ASN A 135 15.31 -18.38 0.73
CA ASN A 135 14.63 -19.53 0.12
C ASN A 135 13.21 -19.21 -0.40
N ARG A 136 12.75 -17.97 -0.27
CA ARG A 136 11.40 -17.57 -0.70
C ARG A 136 11.43 -17.20 -2.18
N LYS A 137 10.87 -18.06 -3.03
CA LYS A 137 10.65 -17.75 -4.45
C LYS A 137 9.52 -16.72 -4.59
N TYR A 138 9.69 -15.82 -5.56
CA TYR A 138 8.66 -14.86 -6.00
C TYR A 138 7.31 -15.56 -6.24
N GLY A 139 6.21 -14.94 -5.79
CA GLY A 139 4.87 -15.46 -6.08
C GLY A 139 4.37 -16.58 -5.14
N TYR A 140 4.93 -16.73 -3.94
CA TYR A 140 4.48 -17.74 -2.95
C TYR A 140 2.99 -17.65 -2.58
N ASN A 141 2.26 -16.62 -3.04
CA ASN A 141 0.82 -16.50 -2.79
C ASN A 141 0.01 -15.89 -3.95
N ILE A 142 0.32 -16.21 -5.21
CA ILE A 142 -0.45 -15.73 -6.38
C ILE A 142 -1.96 -16.00 -6.20
N LYS A 143 -2.34 -17.16 -5.64
CA LYS A 143 -3.76 -17.46 -5.35
C LYS A 143 -4.41 -16.43 -4.41
N SER A 144 -3.74 -16.05 -3.31
CA SER A 144 -4.25 -15.01 -2.41
C SER A 144 -4.22 -13.62 -3.04
N GLN A 145 -3.24 -13.33 -3.90
CA GLN A 145 -3.18 -12.05 -4.62
C GLN A 145 -4.31 -11.93 -5.64
N LEU A 146 -4.62 -13.00 -6.38
CA LEU A 146 -5.76 -13.07 -7.27
C LEU A 146 -7.09 -13.00 -6.51
N LEU A 147 -7.20 -13.63 -5.34
CA LEU A 147 -8.37 -13.50 -4.47
C LEU A 147 -8.61 -12.03 -4.05
N LYS A 148 -7.54 -11.33 -3.66
CA LYS A 148 -7.62 -9.91 -3.33
C LYS A 148 -8.06 -9.08 -4.53
N LEU A 149 -7.50 -9.36 -5.70
CA LEU A 149 -7.76 -8.63 -6.94
C LEU A 149 -9.19 -8.84 -7.47
N PHE A 150 -9.69 -10.07 -7.48
CA PHE A 150 -10.95 -10.41 -8.10
C PHE A 150 -12.15 -10.44 -7.14
N ILE A 151 -11.92 -10.56 -5.84
CA ILE A 151 -13.01 -10.67 -4.86
C ILE A 151 -12.99 -9.51 -3.87
N ILE A 152 -11.88 -9.31 -3.15
CA ILE A 152 -11.86 -8.35 -2.04
C ILE A 152 -11.95 -6.90 -2.54
N PHE A 153 -11.13 -6.49 -3.51
CA PHE A 153 -11.18 -5.12 -4.01
C PHE A 153 -12.47 -4.79 -4.76
N PRO A 154 -13.03 -5.68 -5.61
CA PRO A 154 -14.35 -5.45 -6.19
C PRO A 154 -15.45 -5.38 -5.13
N ALA A 155 -15.47 -6.26 -4.13
CA ALA A 155 -16.47 -6.20 -3.06
C ALA A 155 -16.38 -4.90 -2.26
N ALA A 156 -15.18 -4.47 -1.86
CA ALA A 156 -14.96 -3.21 -1.17
C ALA A 156 -15.40 -2.01 -2.03
N SER A 157 -15.07 -2.03 -3.32
CA SER A 157 -15.48 -0.99 -4.27
C SER A 157 -17.00 -0.94 -4.45
N ALA A 158 -17.67 -2.09 -4.45
CA ALA A 158 -19.13 -2.17 -4.54
C ALA A 158 -19.80 -1.59 -3.29
N ILE A 159 -19.27 -1.89 -2.09
CA ILE A 159 -19.79 -1.32 -0.84
C ILE A 159 -19.64 0.19 -0.84
N VAL A 160 -18.45 0.72 -1.17
CA VAL A 160 -18.20 2.17 -1.21
C VAL A 160 -19.08 2.83 -2.27
N ALA A 161 -19.18 2.26 -3.46
CA ALA A 161 -20.03 2.78 -4.53
C ALA A 161 -21.51 2.80 -4.12
N TRP A 162 -21.99 1.75 -3.45
CA TRP A 162 -23.36 1.69 -2.95
C TRP A 162 -23.61 2.77 -1.90
N ILE A 163 -22.71 2.93 -0.92
CA ILE A 163 -22.81 3.99 0.10
C ILE A 163 -22.84 5.36 -0.58
N CYS A 164 -22.00 5.60 -1.60
CA CYS A 164 -22.02 6.86 -2.33
C CYS A 164 -23.37 7.10 -2.99
N THR A 165 -24.03 6.09 -3.57
CA THR A 165 -25.33 6.29 -4.21
C THR A 165 -26.51 6.56 -3.27
N LEU A 166 -26.30 6.49 -1.95
CA LEU A 166 -27.33 6.85 -0.96
C LEU A 166 -27.42 8.37 -0.71
N PHE A 167 -26.48 9.15 -1.24
CA PHE A 167 -26.38 10.61 -1.08
C PHE A 167 -26.37 11.30 -2.44
#